data_AF-A0A086CG10-F1
#
_entry.id   AF-A0A086CG10-F1
#
_cell.length_a   1.000
_cell.length_b   1.000
_cell.length_c   1.000
_cell.angle_alpha   90.00
_cell.angle_beta   90.00
_cell.angle_gamma   90.00
#
_symmetry.space_group_name_H-M   'P 1'
#
loop_
_entity.id
_entity.type
_entity.pdbx_description
1 polymer ?
#
loop_
_entity_poly.entity_id
_entity_poly.type
_entity_poly.pdbx_seq_one_letter_code
_entity_poly.pdbx_strand_id
1 'polypeptide(L)'
;MKWFRKVGLNIKKRMDRWTNKLNSPEKILEMATMQMENELINMRGALAETIASYKFSERQLSHYENLSNRLYQKAELAISQDNDSLAKKLLIDRQSYQKQNHNIKTELEGQKVMIQELKEKLRVLENKGQEVKTKKNIYLARLRSANATKNLSEILDNFEENSPNNLLEIIDNNIMKLEAGSGSAIINIKKEPDI
;
A
#
# COMPACT_ATOMS: atom_id res chain seq x y z
N MET A 1 -0.12 16.62 -16.02
CA MET A 1 -0.95 15.39 -15.87
C MET A 1 -2.40 15.74 -15.49
N LYS A 2 -3.34 15.62 -16.42
CA LYS A 2 -4.76 16.01 -16.23
C LYS A 2 -5.54 15.07 -15.28
N TRP A 3 -5.07 13.83 -15.09
CA TRP A 3 -5.67 12.83 -14.19
C TRP A 3 -5.50 13.17 -12.69
N PHE A 4 -4.33 13.62 -12.24
CA PHE A 4 -4.09 13.97 -10.83
C PHE A 4 -4.94 15.17 -10.37
N ARG A 5 -5.23 16.11 -11.28
CA ARG A 5 -6.19 17.18 -11.00
C ARG A 5 -7.61 16.62 -10.88
N LYS A 6 -8.01 15.68 -11.74
CA LYS A 6 -9.33 15.03 -11.68
C LYS A 6 -9.51 14.19 -10.41
N VAL A 7 -8.49 13.41 -10.01
CA VAL A 7 -8.50 12.62 -8.78
C VAL A 7 -8.49 13.52 -7.54
N GLY A 8 -7.63 14.54 -7.50
CA GLY A 8 -7.60 15.53 -6.41
C GLY A 8 -8.89 16.35 -6.29
N LEU A 9 -9.51 16.73 -7.41
CA LEU A 9 -10.81 17.42 -7.42
C LEU A 9 -11.96 16.50 -6.98
N ASN A 10 -11.91 15.22 -7.34
CA ASN A 10 -12.91 14.25 -6.90
C ASN A 10 -12.76 13.90 -5.40
N ILE A 11 -11.53 13.88 -4.87
CA ILE A 11 -11.25 13.75 -3.44
C ILE A 11 -11.74 14.98 -2.70
N LYS A 12 -11.43 16.20 -3.18
CA LYS A 12 -11.88 17.45 -2.57
C LYS A 12 -13.41 17.60 -2.56
N LYS A 13 -14.09 17.34 -3.69
CA LYS A 13 -15.56 17.36 -3.76
C LYS A 13 -16.23 16.27 -2.91
N ARG A 14 -15.53 15.16 -2.64
CA ARG A 14 -15.99 14.15 -1.67
C ARG A 14 -15.77 14.65 -0.24
N MET A 15 -14.64 15.27 0.07
CA MET A 15 -14.38 15.88 1.40
C MET A 15 -15.36 17.00 1.73
N ASP A 16 -15.71 17.86 0.77
CA ASP A 16 -16.67 18.97 0.95
C ASP A 16 -18.10 18.49 1.26
N ARG A 17 -18.43 17.21 1.02
CA ARG A 17 -19.71 16.61 1.45
C ARG A 17 -19.64 16.00 2.86
N TRP A 18 -18.45 15.85 3.44
CA TRP A 18 -18.20 15.21 4.74
C TRP A 18 -17.78 16.22 5.83
N THR A 19 -17.41 17.44 5.45
CA THR A 19 -17.21 18.57 6.35
C THR A 19 -18.44 18.85 7.21
N ASN A 20 -19.65 18.58 6.70
CA ASN A 20 -20.89 18.75 7.47
C ASN A 20 -21.17 17.62 8.48
N LYS A 21 -20.33 16.56 8.56
CA LYS A 21 -20.52 15.41 9.48
C LYS A 21 -19.30 15.03 10.33
N LEU A 22 -18.11 15.52 10.00
CA LEU A 22 -16.85 15.16 10.68
C LEU A 22 -16.39 16.30 11.60
N ASN A 23 -16.95 16.35 12.80
CA ASN A 23 -16.69 17.40 13.78
C ASN A 23 -15.30 17.34 14.46
N SER A 24 -14.40 16.41 14.11
CA SER A 24 -13.05 16.35 14.72
C SER A 24 -11.92 16.10 13.72
N PRO A 25 -10.79 16.83 13.82
CA PRO A 25 -9.61 16.68 12.95
C PRO A 25 -8.97 15.29 13.05
N GLU A 26 -9.17 14.58 14.17
CA GLU A 26 -8.71 13.22 14.40
C GLU A 26 -9.31 12.23 13.41
N LYS A 27 -10.64 12.30 13.20
CA LYS A 27 -11.34 11.38 12.28
C LYS A 27 -10.89 11.58 10.83
N ILE A 28 -10.61 12.82 10.43
CA ILE A 28 -10.12 13.12 9.09
C ILE A 28 -8.74 12.49 8.86
N LEU A 29 -7.84 12.60 9.84
CA LEU A 29 -6.50 12.01 9.76
C LEU A 29 -6.55 10.47 9.78
N GLU A 30 -7.46 9.90 10.55
CA GLU A 30 -7.68 8.45 10.58
C GLU A 30 -8.22 7.93 9.25
N MET A 31 -9.25 8.55 8.70
CA MET A 31 -9.79 8.20 7.37
C MET A 31 -8.74 8.34 6.27
N ALA A 32 -7.93 9.41 6.29
CA ALA A 32 -6.85 9.60 5.32
C ALA A 32 -5.78 8.51 5.40
N THR A 33 -5.45 8.06 6.61
CA THR A 33 -4.49 6.97 6.82
C THR A 33 -5.06 5.64 6.31
N MET A 34 -6.30 5.29 6.68
CA MET A 34 -6.96 4.07 6.21
C MET A 34 -7.10 4.04 4.69
N GLN A 35 -7.50 5.16 4.08
CA GLN A 35 -7.63 5.24 2.63
C GLN A 35 -6.30 4.99 1.93
N MET A 36 -5.20 5.52 2.45
CA MET A 36 -3.89 5.31 1.85
C MET A 36 -3.35 3.89 2.07
N GLU A 37 -3.65 3.27 3.21
CA GLU A 37 -3.34 1.85 3.46
C GLU A 37 -4.10 0.93 2.50
N ASN A 38 -5.39 1.19 2.29
CA ASN A 38 -6.19 0.45 1.31
C ASN A 38 -5.65 0.62 -0.12
N GLU A 39 -5.26 1.84 -0.50
CA GLU A 39 -4.66 2.09 -1.82
C GLU A 39 -3.33 1.34 -2.00
N LEU A 40 -2.51 1.27 -0.96
CA LEU A 40 -1.27 0.48 -0.96
C LEU A 40 -1.53 -1.01 -1.15
N ILE A 41 -2.54 -1.57 -0.48
CA ILE A 41 -2.93 -2.98 -0.64
C ILE A 41 -3.38 -3.23 -2.09
N ASN A 42 -4.25 -2.39 -2.62
CA ASN A 42 -4.76 -2.51 -3.99
C ASN A 42 -3.63 -2.44 -5.03
N MET A 43 -2.71 -1.47 -4.89
CA MET A 43 -1.58 -1.36 -5.82
C MET A 43 -0.59 -2.52 -5.70
N ARG A 44 -0.36 -3.05 -4.49
CA ARG A 44 0.44 -4.27 -4.31
C ARG A 44 -0.20 -5.48 -4.99
N GLY A 45 -1.52 -5.64 -4.86
CA GLY A 45 -2.28 -6.68 -5.54
C GLY A 45 -2.16 -6.58 -7.05
N ALA A 46 -2.46 -5.40 -7.61
CA ALA A 46 -2.37 -5.16 -9.05
C ALA A 46 -0.94 -5.37 -9.61
N LEU A 47 0.09 -4.95 -8.85
CA LEU A 47 1.48 -5.21 -9.22
C LEU A 47 1.80 -6.71 -9.19
N ALA A 48 1.32 -7.44 -8.18
CA ALA A 48 1.52 -8.89 -8.09
C ALA A 48 0.86 -9.63 -9.25
N GLU A 49 -0.38 -9.27 -9.61
CA GLU A 49 -1.08 -9.81 -10.78
C GLU A 49 -0.32 -9.52 -12.08
N THR A 50 0.18 -8.29 -12.24
CA THR A 50 0.98 -7.91 -13.42
C THR A 50 2.27 -8.71 -13.51
N ILE A 51 2.97 -8.91 -12.37
CA ILE A 51 4.18 -9.73 -12.32
C ILE A 51 3.86 -11.20 -12.61
N ALA A 52 2.74 -11.72 -12.11
CA ALA A 52 2.31 -13.09 -12.36
C ALA A 52 2.02 -13.31 -13.85
N SER A 53 1.32 -12.37 -14.50
CA SER A 53 1.06 -12.39 -15.94
C SER A 53 2.36 -12.35 -16.74
N TYR A 54 3.29 -11.46 -16.39
CA TYR A 54 4.62 -11.38 -16.99
C TYR A 54 5.39 -12.72 -16.88
N LYS A 55 5.42 -13.32 -15.68
CA LYS A 55 6.08 -14.61 -15.43
C LYS A 55 5.41 -15.76 -16.16
N PHE A 56 4.11 -15.69 -16.40
CA PHE A 56 3.40 -16.66 -17.22
C PHE A 56 3.82 -16.55 -18.69
N SER A 57 3.85 -15.34 -19.25
CA SER A 57 4.31 -15.09 -20.62
C SER A 57 5.78 -15.45 -20.83
N GLU A 58 6.67 -15.19 -19.86
CA GLU A 58 8.07 -15.65 -19.91
C GLU A 58 8.17 -17.18 -20.03
N ARG A 59 7.34 -17.92 -19.28
CA ARG A 59 7.29 -19.39 -19.35
C ARG A 59 6.77 -19.88 -20.70
N GLN A 60 5.76 -19.21 -21.27
CA GLN A 60 5.27 -19.53 -22.62
C GLN A 60 6.35 -19.31 -23.68
N LEU A 61 7.10 -18.22 -23.60
CA LEU A 61 8.21 -17.93 -24.52
C LEU A 61 9.26 -19.05 -24.48
N SER A 62 9.68 -19.45 -23.27
CA SER A 62 10.63 -20.56 -23.10
C SER A 62 10.07 -21.88 -23.64
N HIS A 63 8.77 -22.14 -23.46
CA HIS A 63 8.13 -23.33 -24.01
C HIS A 63 8.18 -23.38 -25.53
N TYR A 64 7.80 -22.29 -26.22
CA TYR A 64 7.84 -22.22 -27.67
C TYR A 64 9.26 -22.23 -28.24
N GLU A 65 10.23 -21.69 -27.50
CA GLU A 65 11.64 -21.74 -27.87
C GLU A 65 12.15 -23.17 -27.89
N ASN A 66 11.82 -23.94 -26.84
CA ASN A 66 12.12 -25.36 -26.76
C ASN A 66 11.45 -26.17 -27.88
N LEU A 67 10.19 -25.89 -28.21
CA LEU A 67 9.50 -26.55 -29.32
C LEU A 67 10.17 -26.24 -30.67
N SER A 68 10.50 -24.97 -30.92
CA SER A 68 11.26 -24.55 -32.11
C SER A 68 12.60 -25.29 -32.21
N ASN A 69 13.34 -25.41 -31.12
CA ASN A 69 14.63 -26.11 -31.10
C ASN A 69 14.49 -27.61 -31.36
N ARG A 70 13.47 -28.26 -30.81
CA ARG A 70 13.19 -29.68 -31.10
C ARG A 70 12.81 -29.90 -32.55
N LEU A 71 12.01 -29.03 -33.14
CA LEU A 71 11.66 -29.11 -34.57
C LEU A 71 12.89 -28.94 -35.45
N TYR A 72 13.80 -28.05 -35.06
CA TYR A 72 15.06 -27.86 -35.75
C TYR A 72 15.92 -29.13 -35.73
N GLN A 73 16.14 -29.73 -34.56
CA GLN A 73 16.87 -31.00 -34.45
C GLN A 73 16.23 -32.14 -35.25
N LYS A 74 14.90 -32.21 -35.26
CA LYS A 74 14.16 -33.19 -36.08
C LYS A 74 14.34 -32.93 -37.58
N ALA A 75 14.38 -31.67 -38.00
CA ALA A 75 14.61 -31.31 -39.39
C ALA A 75 16.03 -31.70 -39.84
N GLU A 76 17.05 -31.44 -38.99
CA GLU A 76 18.43 -31.88 -39.25
C GLU A 76 18.52 -33.40 -39.42
N LEU A 77 17.83 -34.16 -38.56
CA LEU A 77 17.78 -35.62 -38.67
C LEU A 77 17.05 -36.08 -39.94
N ALA A 78 15.95 -35.42 -40.33
CA ALA A 78 15.26 -35.74 -41.59
C ALA A 78 16.14 -35.48 -42.83
N ILE A 79 16.95 -34.43 -42.82
CA ILE A 79 17.94 -34.16 -43.89
C ILE A 79 19.01 -35.26 -43.92
N SER A 80 19.49 -35.71 -42.75
CA SER A 80 20.47 -36.81 -42.70
C SER A 80 19.95 -38.15 -43.21
N GLN A 81 18.62 -38.29 -43.32
CA GLN A 81 17.91 -39.46 -43.85
C GLN A 81 17.40 -39.24 -45.28
N ASP A 82 17.88 -38.21 -45.98
CA ASP A 82 17.47 -37.80 -47.34
C ASP A 82 15.95 -37.55 -47.48
N ASN A 83 15.28 -37.16 -46.39
CA ASN A 83 13.85 -36.85 -46.37
C ASN A 83 13.59 -35.35 -46.37
N ASP A 84 13.91 -34.71 -47.49
CA ASP A 84 13.78 -33.25 -47.69
C ASP A 84 12.36 -32.72 -47.52
N SER A 85 11.35 -33.51 -47.90
CA SER A 85 9.94 -33.13 -47.78
C SER A 85 9.53 -32.97 -46.31
N LEU A 86 9.94 -33.92 -45.46
CA LEU A 86 9.70 -33.86 -44.03
C LEU A 86 10.48 -32.71 -43.37
N ALA A 87 11.75 -32.53 -43.75
CA ALA A 87 12.59 -31.45 -43.24
C ALA A 87 11.98 -30.07 -43.53
N LYS A 88 11.51 -29.82 -44.76
CA LYS A 88 10.84 -28.57 -45.14
C LYS A 88 9.60 -28.31 -44.29
N LYS A 89 8.76 -29.33 -44.07
CA LYS A 89 7.56 -29.19 -43.23
C LYS A 89 7.92 -28.79 -41.79
N LEU A 90 8.89 -29.46 -41.18
CA LEU A 90 9.36 -29.16 -39.82
C LEU A 90 9.94 -27.74 -39.70
N LEU A 91 10.65 -27.26 -40.72
CA LEU A 91 11.19 -25.89 -40.76
C LEU A 91 10.09 -24.83 -40.88
N ILE A 92 9.02 -25.10 -41.64
CA ILE A 92 7.84 -24.21 -41.71
C ILE A 92 7.15 -24.13 -40.34
N ASP A 93 6.94 -25.27 -39.69
CA ASP A 93 6.36 -25.32 -38.34
C ASP A 93 7.24 -24.56 -37.33
N ARG A 94 8.56 -24.74 -37.40
CA ARG A 94 9.53 -23.98 -36.59
C ARG A 94 9.38 -22.48 -36.81
N GLN A 95 9.29 -22.03 -38.06
CA GLN A 95 9.16 -20.61 -38.39
C GLN A 95 7.90 -20.00 -37.76
N SER A 96 6.79 -20.75 -37.72
CA SER A 96 5.56 -20.34 -37.03
C SER A 96 5.78 -20.11 -35.53
N TYR A 97 6.47 -21.04 -34.84
CA TYR A 97 6.80 -20.87 -33.42
C TYR A 97 7.77 -19.71 -33.16
N GLN A 98 8.76 -19.51 -34.04
CA GLN A 98 9.70 -18.38 -33.95
C GLN A 98 9.01 -17.03 -34.13
N LYS A 99 7.94 -16.96 -34.93
CA LYS A 99 7.11 -15.75 -35.06
C LYS A 99 6.31 -15.48 -33.79
N GLN A 100 5.73 -16.52 -33.18
CA GLN A 100 4.96 -16.41 -31.92
C GLN A 100 5.84 -15.98 -30.74
N ASN A 101 6.87 -16.76 -30.42
CA ASN A 101 8.24 -16.26 -30.44
C ASN A 101 8.49 -14.78 -30.12
N HIS A 102 8.81 -14.13 -31.23
CA HIS A 102 9.10 -12.73 -31.36
C HIS A 102 7.96 -11.85 -30.82
N ASN A 103 6.71 -12.12 -31.18
CA ASN A 103 5.57 -11.31 -30.75
C ASN A 103 5.44 -11.25 -29.22
N ILE A 104 5.54 -12.39 -28.54
CA ILE A 104 5.48 -12.46 -27.06
C ILE A 104 6.67 -11.71 -26.46
N LYS A 105 7.86 -11.83 -27.05
CA LYS A 105 9.07 -11.13 -26.58
C LYS A 105 8.88 -9.61 -26.64
N THR A 106 8.36 -9.08 -27.73
CA THR A 106 8.13 -7.65 -27.90
C THR A 106 7.09 -7.13 -26.90
N GLU A 107 6.04 -7.89 -26.62
CA GLU A 107 5.03 -7.53 -25.60
C GLU A 107 5.62 -7.53 -24.18
N LEU A 108 6.45 -8.54 -23.87
CA LEU A 108 7.13 -8.66 -22.57
C LEU A 108 8.04 -7.48 -22.28
N GLU A 109 8.71 -6.90 -23.29
CA GLU A 109 9.54 -5.71 -23.10
C GLU A 109 8.69 -4.52 -22.61
N GLY A 110 7.51 -4.30 -23.19
CA GLY A 110 6.57 -3.27 -22.74
C GLY A 110 6.07 -3.53 -21.31
N GLN A 111 5.68 -4.77 -21.00
CA GLN A 111 5.24 -5.16 -19.67
C GLN A 111 6.34 -4.97 -18.61
N LYS A 112 7.60 -5.26 -18.96
CA LYS A 112 8.76 -5.06 -18.07
C LYS A 112 8.93 -3.60 -17.67
N VAL A 113 8.79 -2.68 -18.62
CA VAL A 113 8.83 -1.23 -18.34
C VAL A 113 7.67 -0.83 -17.43
N MET A 114 6.46 -1.29 -17.72
CA MET A 114 5.28 -1.02 -16.89
C MET A 114 5.44 -1.52 -15.44
N ILE A 115 5.98 -2.73 -15.25
CA ILE A 115 6.27 -3.28 -13.92
C ILE A 115 7.29 -2.41 -13.17
N GLN A 116 8.35 -1.95 -13.84
CA GLN A 116 9.34 -1.06 -13.24
C GLN A 116 8.70 0.27 -12.80
N GLU A 117 7.89 0.88 -13.66
CA GLU A 117 7.17 2.10 -13.30
C GLU A 117 6.21 1.91 -12.12
N LEU A 118 5.49 0.79 -12.09
CA LEU A 118 4.56 0.49 -10.99
C LEU A 118 5.31 0.27 -9.68
N LYS A 119 6.48 -0.37 -9.69
CA LYS A 119 7.34 -0.52 -8.51
C LYS A 119 7.79 0.83 -7.96
N GLU A 120 8.26 1.72 -8.83
CA GLU A 120 8.68 3.07 -8.41
C GLU A 120 7.51 3.88 -7.86
N LYS A 121 6.35 3.84 -8.53
CA LYS A 121 5.13 4.51 -8.04
C LYS A 121 4.67 3.96 -6.69
N LEU A 122 4.75 2.65 -6.48
CA LEU A 122 4.43 2.01 -5.20
C LEU A 122 5.37 2.49 -4.09
N ARG A 123 6.68 2.53 -4.35
CA ARG A 123 7.68 3.03 -3.39
C ARG A 123 7.41 4.48 -2.97
N VAL A 124 7.05 5.33 -3.94
CA VAL A 124 6.66 6.72 -3.65
C VAL A 124 5.41 6.77 -2.77
N LEU A 125 4.40 5.94 -3.04
CA LEU A 125 3.21 5.89 -2.22
C LEU A 125 3.52 5.37 -0.80
N GLU A 126 4.38 4.38 -0.65
CA GLU A 126 4.80 3.85 0.66
C GLU A 126 5.48 4.93 1.52
N ASN A 127 6.39 5.70 0.93
CA ASN A 127 7.04 6.83 1.60
C ASN A 127 6.03 7.88 2.04
N LYS A 128 5.06 8.21 1.18
CA LYS A 128 4.00 9.16 1.50
C LYS A 128 3.04 8.62 2.57
N GLY A 129 2.81 7.31 2.53
CA GLY A 129 2.18 6.48 3.55
C GLY A 129 2.75 6.79 4.93
N GLN A 130 4.07 6.63 5.04
CA GLN A 130 4.79 6.86 6.28
C GLN A 130 4.75 8.32 6.72
N GLU A 131 4.89 9.27 5.79
CA GLU A 131 4.81 10.70 6.10
C GLU A 131 3.46 11.08 6.73
N VAL A 132 2.34 10.56 6.21
CA VAL A 132 1.01 10.82 6.78
C VAL A 132 0.86 10.19 8.16
N LYS A 133 1.40 8.99 8.40
CA LYS A 133 1.39 8.37 9.74
C LYS A 133 2.15 9.23 10.75
N THR A 134 3.34 9.69 10.39
CA THR A 134 4.14 10.60 11.24
C THR A 134 3.38 11.90 11.51
N LYS A 135 2.80 12.52 10.48
CA LYS A 135 2.01 13.74 10.63
C LYS A 135 0.78 13.52 11.52
N LYS A 136 0.06 12.41 11.37
CA LYS A 136 -1.06 12.05 12.25
C LYS A 136 -0.63 12.05 13.71
N ASN A 137 0.49 11.39 14.03
CA ASN A 137 1.00 11.33 15.40
C ASN A 137 1.36 12.71 15.97
N ILE A 138 2.01 13.56 15.15
CA ILE A 138 2.34 14.94 15.53
C ILE A 138 1.07 15.76 15.79
N TYR A 139 0.07 15.68 14.90
CA TYR A 139 -1.18 16.41 15.08
C TYR A 139 -1.97 15.94 16.29
N LEU A 140 -1.99 14.62 16.55
CA LEU A 140 -2.65 14.06 17.73
C LEU A 140 -1.96 14.53 19.03
N ALA A 141 -0.62 14.58 19.06
CA ALA A 141 0.14 15.11 20.19
C ALA A 141 -0.12 16.61 20.41
N ARG A 142 -0.18 17.39 19.32
CA ARG A 142 -0.53 18.83 19.38
C ARG A 142 -1.95 19.06 19.89
N LEU A 143 -2.91 18.27 19.43
CA LEU A 143 -4.30 18.36 19.88
C LEU A 143 -4.43 18.03 21.37
N ARG A 144 -3.74 16.97 21.84
CA ARG A 144 -3.67 16.64 23.28
C ARG A 144 -3.06 17.77 24.10
N SER A 145 -1.98 18.38 23.62
CA SER A 145 -1.34 19.51 24.30
C SER A 145 -2.26 20.72 24.37
N ALA A 146 -2.90 21.08 23.26
CA ALA A 146 -3.85 22.19 23.20
C ALA A 146 -5.06 21.96 24.14
N ASN A 147 -5.58 20.74 24.21
CA ASN A 147 -6.65 20.39 25.14
C ASN A 147 -6.18 20.49 26.60
N ALA A 148 -4.96 20.05 26.92
CA ALA A 148 -4.40 20.17 28.26
C ALA A 148 -4.23 21.65 28.67
N THR A 149 -3.73 22.50 27.78
CA THR A 149 -3.61 23.95 28.02
C THR A 149 -4.98 24.59 28.20
N LYS A 150 -5.97 24.25 27.37
CA LYS A 150 -7.34 24.77 27.50
C LYS A 150 -7.97 24.37 28.83
N ASN A 151 -7.86 23.10 29.23
CA ASN A 151 -8.36 22.62 30.51
C ASN A 151 -7.66 23.33 31.68
N LEU A 152 -6.34 23.56 31.60
CA LEU A 152 -5.59 24.27 32.62
C LEU A 152 -6.03 25.74 32.71
N SER A 153 -6.19 26.42 31.57
CA SER A 153 -6.74 27.78 31.53
C SER A 153 -8.15 27.85 32.10
N GLU A 154 -9.04 26.91 31.77
CA GLU A 154 -10.38 26.84 32.38
C GLU A 154 -10.32 26.63 33.89
N ILE A 155 -9.39 25.81 34.40
CA ILE A 155 -9.17 25.64 35.85
C ILE A 155 -8.66 26.94 36.48
N LEU A 156 -7.75 27.66 35.80
CA LEU A 156 -7.22 28.95 36.27
C LEU A 156 -8.24 30.09 36.20
N ASP A 157 -9.07 30.15 35.17
CA ASP A 157 -10.14 31.15 35.08
C ASP A 157 -11.18 30.90 36.20
N ASN A 158 -11.48 29.62 36.50
CA ASN A 158 -12.28 29.26 37.67
C ASN A 158 -11.57 29.53 39.02
N PHE A 159 -10.24 29.67 39.03
CA PHE A 159 -9.43 30.01 40.21
C PHE A 159 -9.57 31.49 40.59
N GLU A 160 -9.79 32.39 39.62
CA GLU A 160 -10.05 33.80 39.89
C GLU A 160 -11.46 34.06 40.45
N GLU A 161 -12.44 33.19 40.17
CA GLU A 161 -13.83 33.36 40.63
C GLU A 161 -14.16 32.71 42.00
N ASN A 162 -13.38 31.73 42.50
CA ASN A 162 -13.75 30.96 43.71
C ASN A 162 -12.59 30.75 44.71
N SER A 163 -12.87 31.04 45.98
CA SER A 163 -11.95 31.04 47.13
C SER A 163 -10.98 29.82 47.22
N PRO A 164 -9.70 30.02 47.60
CA PRO A 164 -8.60 29.03 47.53
C PRO A 164 -8.80 27.70 48.27
N ASN A 165 -9.73 27.57 49.21
CA ASN A 165 -9.93 26.33 49.99
C ASN A 165 -10.66 25.22 49.22
N ASN A 166 -11.53 25.55 48.26
CA ASN A 166 -12.24 24.53 47.45
C ASN A 166 -11.35 23.92 46.35
N LEU A 167 -10.21 24.54 46.06
CA LEU A 167 -9.32 24.17 44.96
C LEU A 167 -8.43 22.96 45.26
N LEU A 168 -7.97 22.82 46.51
CA LEU A 168 -7.23 21.63 46.92
C LEU A 168 -8.13 20.38 46.84
N GLU A 169 -9.39 20.47 47.26
CA GLU A 169 -10.35 19.36 47.11
C GLU A 169 -10.65 19.00 45.65
N ILE A 170 -10.76 19.98 44.75
CA ILE A 170 -11.03 19.72 43.33
C ILE A 170 -9.81 19.12 42.62
N ILE A 171 -8.61 19.62 42.94
CA ILE A 171 -7.34 19.08 42.41
C ILE A 171 -7.13 17.66 42.95
N ASP A 172 -7.32 17.42 44.24
CA ASP A 172 -7.23 16.08 44.84
C ASP A 172 -8.25 15.12 44.20
N ASN A 173 -9.49 15.56 43.97
CA ASN A 173 -10.51 14.74 43.31
C ASN A 173 -10.18 14.43 41.84
N ASN A 174 -9.56 15.36 41.11
CA ASN A 174 -9.15 15.12 39.72
C ASN A 174 -7.90 14.26 39.63
N ILE A 175 -6.91 14.46 40.50
CA ILE A 175 -5.73 13.60 40.62
C ILE A 175 -6.18 12.18 40.97
N MET A 176 -7.07 12.02 41.96
CA MET A 176 -7.60 10.72 42.36
C MET A 176 -8.38 10.02 41.24
N LYS A 177 -9.13 10.75 40.40
CA LYS A 177 -9.80 10.18 39.20
C LYS A 177 -8.81 9.77 38.11
N LEU A 178 -7.75 10.56 37.90
CA LEU A 178 -6.70 10.25 36.93
C LEU A 178 -5.83 9.08 37.39
N GLU A 179 -5.55 8.99 38.69
CA GLU A 179 -4.82 7.88 39.32
C GLU A 179 -5.66 6.61 39.37
N ALA A 180 -6.98 6.70 39.62
CA ALA A 180 -7.89 5.56 39.52
C ALA A 180 -8.04 5.05 38.07
N GLY A 181 -8.06 5.97 37.08
CA GLY A 181 -8.08 5.62 35.65
C GLY A 181 -6.75 5.05 35.13
N SER A 182 -5.63 5.51 35.68
CA SER A 182 -4.28 5.03 35.32
C SER A 182 -3.89 3.75 36.08
N GLY A 183 -4.48 3.51 37.26
CA GLY A 183 -4.25 2.34 38.10
C GLY A 183 -4.85 1.04 37.58
N SER A 184 -5.76 1.08 36.60
CA SER A 184 -6.40 -0.14 36.05
C SER A 184 -5.79 -0.66 34.74
N ALA A 185 -4.77 -0.02 34.17
CA ALA A 185 -4.26 -0.38 32.83
C ALA A 185 -2.81 -0.90 32.78
N ILE A 186 -2.08 -1.00 33.90
CA ILE A 186 -0.69 -1.51 33.89
C ILE A 186 -0.41 -2.44 35.09
N ILE A 187 -1.04 -3.61 35.16
CA ILE A 187 -0.39 -4.85 35.66
C ILE A 187 -1.07 -6.06 35.01
N ASN A 188 -0.89 -6.29 33.70
CA ASN A 188 -0.99 -7.67 33.19
C ASN A 188 -0.27 -7.88 31.86
N ILE A 189 1.07 -7.71 31.81
CA ILE A 189 1.87 -8.36 30.76
C ILE A 189 3.21 -8.84 31.35
N LYS A 190 3.32 -10.18 31.41
CA LYS A 190 4.48 -11.08 31.53
C LYS A 190 5.09 -11.38 32.91
N LYS A 191 4.75 -12.57 33.42
CA LYS A 191 5.68 -13.71 33.59
C LYS A 191 4.94 -15.06 33.36
N GLU A 192 5.17 -15.71 32.23
CA GLU A 192 5.16 -17.20 32.08
C GLU A 192 6.59 -17.71 32.33
N PRO A 193 6.90 -19.02 32.52
CA PRO A 193 6.12 -20.25 32.72
C PRO A 193 6.59 -21.12 33.93
N ASP A 194 5.89 -22.23 34.23
CA ASP A 194 6.40 -23.57 34.63
C ASP A 194 5.41 -24.33 35.54
N ILE A 195 4.71 -25.32 34.95
CA ILE A 195 4.53 -26.75 35.33
C ILE A 195 3.69 -27.41 34.23
#